data_AF-A0A6L3C9G3-F1
#
_entry.id   AF-A0A6L3C9G3-F1
#
_cell.length_a   1.000
_cell.length_b   1.000
_cell.length_c   1.000
_cell.angle_alpha   90.00
_cell.angle_beta   90.00
_cell.angle_gamma   90.00
#
_symmetry.space_group_name_H-M   'P 1'
#
loop_
_entity.id
_entity.type
_entity.pdbx_description
1 polymer ?
#
loop_
_entity_poly.entity_id
_entity_poly.type
_entity_poly.pdbx_seq_one_letter_code
_entity_poly.pdbx_strand_id
1 'polypeptide(L)'
;MLIKNIPKINAHFVSGAIRGAIVGAFIGIAPGILLVMVLSGGLGSYYVGSFEVLSFTAVSMAIGGLIGSIIGGMLNIIALLLKTTFVKIQGIS
;
A
#
# COMPACT_ATOMS: atom_id res chain seq x y z
N MET A 1 7.32 -18.48 -24.21
CA MET A 1 8.33 -17.79 -23.35
C MET A 1 7.69 -16.90 -22.28
N LEU A 2 6.57 -16.21 -22.57
CA LEU A 2 5.82 -15.39 -21.60
C LEU A 2 5.37 -16.16 -20.34
N ILE A 3 4.87 -17.39 -20.53
CA ILE A 3 4.28 -18.23 -19.47
C ILE A 3 5.30 -18.60 -18.37
N LYS A 4 6.58 -18.81 -18.73
CA LYS A 4 7.66 -19.12 -17.76
C LYS A 4 8.00 -17.94 -16.85
N ASN A 5 7.72 -16.71 -17.27
CA ASN A 5 8.04 -15.51 -16.50
C ASN A 5 6.90 -15.08 -15.55
N ILE A 6 5.67 -15.57 -15.77
CA ILE A 6 4.50 -15.29 -14.90
C ILE A 6 4.78 -15.59 -13.41
N PRO A 7 5.32 -16.78 -13.02
CA PRO A 7 5.59 -17.06 -11.60
C PRO A 7 6.65 -16.12 -11.00
N LYS A 8 7.65 -15.72 -11.79
CA LYS A 8 8.69 -14.78 -11.35
C LYS A 8 8.13 -13.37 -11.15
N ILE A 9 7.30 -12.90 -12.08
CA ILE A 9 6.62 -11.61 -11.98
C ILE A 9 5.67 -11.59 -10.77
N ASN A 10 4.91 -12.67 -10.55
CA ASN A 10 4.05 -12.80 -9.37
C ASN A 10 4.84 -12.75 -8.06
N ALA A 11 5.97 -13.44 -7.96
CA ALA A 11 6.80 -13.39 -6.75
C ALA A 11 7.32 -11.97 -6.45
N HIS A 12 7.73 -11.24 -7.48
CA HIS A 12 8.14 -9.84 -7.34
C HIS A 12 6.96 -8.92 -6.99
N PHE A 13 5.80 -9.11 -7.61
CA PHE A 13 4.59 -8.36 -7.27
C PHE A 13 4.21 -8.58 -5.81
N VAL A 14 4.11 -9.83 -5.35
CA VAL A 14 3.74 -10.17 -3.97
C VAL A 14 4.72 -9.56 -2.97
N SER A 15 6.03 -9.66 -3.23
CA SER A 15 7.05 -9.05 -2.37
C SER A 15 6.90 -7.53 -2.28
N GLY A 16 6.60 -6.87 -3.41
CA GLY A 16 6.34 -5.43 -3.44
C GLY A 16 5.03 -5.07 -2.75
N ALA A 17 3.99 -5.89 -2.94
CA ALA A 17 2.66 -5.68 -2.40
C ALA A 17 2.63 -5.83 -0.88
N ILE A 18 3.36 -6.78 -0.30
CA ILE A 18 3.47 -6.91 1.16
C ILE A 18 4.13 -5.67 1.77
N ARG A 19 5.25 -5.22 1.20
CA ARG A 19 5.95 -4.01 1.68
C ARG A 19 5.10 -2.76 1.52
N GLY A 20 4.45 -2.64 0.37
CA GLY A 20 3.51 -1.56 0.08
C GLY A 20 2.31 -1.56 1.03
N ALA A 21 1.77 -2.73 1.38
CA ALA A 21 0.66 -2.86 2.31
C ALA A 21 1.03 -2.37 3.71
N ILE A 22 2.23 -2.71 4.18
CA ILE A 22 2.71 -2.27 5.49
C ILE A 22 2.80 -0.74 5.52
N VAL A 23 3.52 -0.15 4.55
CA VAL A 23 3.69 1.31 4.47
C VAL A 23 2.34 2.02 4.29
N GLY A 24 1.49 1.50 3.41
CA GLY A 24 0.17 2.04 3.16
C GLY A 24 -0.75 1.97 4.39
N ALA A 25 -0.68 0.89 5.17
CA ALA A 25 -1.44 0.77 6.41
C ALA A 25 -0.99 1.80 7.45
N PHE A 26 0.32 2.03 7.60
CA PHE A 26 0.85 3.09 8.47
C PHE A 26 0.40 4.49 8.03
N ILE A 27 0.43 4.77 6.73
CA ILE A 27 -0.04 6.06 6.19
C ILE A 27 -1.56 6.20 6.41
N GLY A 28 -2.31 5.10 6.29
CA GLY A 28 -3.76 5.06 6.53
C GLY A 28 -4.18 5.41 7.96
N ILE A 29 -3.28 5.36 8.94
CA ILE A 29 -3.59 5.79 10.31
C ILE A 29 -3.96 7.27 10.36
N ALA A 30 -3.22 8.12 9.65
CA ALA A 30 -3.40 9.58 9.68
C ALA A 30 -4.81 10.03 9.22
N PRO A 31 -5.32 9.62 8.04
CA PRO A 31 -6.68 9.97 7.63
C PRO A 31 -7.75 9.35 8.55
N GLY A 32 -7.52 8.16 9.12
CA GLY A 32 -8.43 7.56 10.10
C GLY A 32 -8.58 8.40 11.37
N ILE A 33 -7.46 8.88 11.92
CA ILE A 33 -7.46 9.78 13.08
C ILE A 33 -8.06 11.14 12.73
N LEU A 34 -7.71 11.72 11.57
CA LEU A 34 -8.26 13.00 11.12
C LEU A 34 -9.78 12.94 10.94
N LEU A 35 -10.31 11.86 10.37
CA LEU A 35 -11.75 11.65 10.22
C LEU A 35 -12.45 11.66 11.57
N VAL A 36 -11.90 10.95 12.55
CA VAL A 36 -12.40 10.93 13.93
C VAL A 36 -12.38 12.34 14.54
N MET A 37 -11.29 13.10 14.39
CA MET A 37 -11.19 14.46 14.91
C MET A 37 -12.22 15.42 14.28
N VAL A 38 -12.52 15.26 12.99
CA VAL A 38 -13.57 16.05 12.29
C VAL A 38 -14.97 15.66 12.78
N LEU A 39 -15.20 14.37 13.04
CA LEU A 39 -16.49 13.89 13.56
C LEU A 39 -16.70 14.26 15.04
N SER A 40 -15.62 14.29 15.84
CA SER A 40 -15.66 14.54 17.29
C SER A 40 -15.48 16.01 17.67
N GLY A 41 -15.08 16.89 16.76
CA GLY A 41 -14.74 18.29 17.05
C GLY A 41 -15.46 19.31 16.16
N GLY A 42 -15.66 20.52 16.70
CA GLY A 42 -16.01 21.79 16.02
C GLY A 42 -17.36 21.91 15.31
N LEU A 43 -17.76 20.92 14.51
CA LEU A 43 -18.98 20.89 13.69
C LEU A 43 -19.85 19.65 13.97
N GLY A 44 -19.33 18.63 14.65
CA GLY A 44 -20.04 17.41 15.02
C GLY A 44 -20.67 17.48 16.41
N SER A 45 -21.99 17.28 16.49
CA SER A 45 -22.74 17.10 17.75
C SER A 45 -22.68 15.65 18.27
N TYR A 46 -21.72 14.85 17.80
CA TYR A 46 -21.61 13.41 18.08
C TYR A 46 -20.44 13.15 19.01
N TYR A 47 -20.72 12.59 20.18
CA TYR A 47 -19.69 11.99 21.03
C TYR A 47 -19.15 10.75 20.33
N VAL A 48 -17.97 10.85 19.73
CA VAL A 48 -17.29 9.70 19.13
C VAL A 48 -16.69 8.85 20.24
N GLY A 49 -17.20 7.63 20.39
CA GLY A 49 -16.73 6.69 21.41
C GLY A 49 -15.37 6.10 21.05
N SER A 50 -14.59 5.66 22.04
CA SER A 50 -13.26 5.04 21.83
C SER A 50 -13.29 3.86 20.84
N PHE A 51 -14.41 3.14 20.78
CA PHE A 51 -14.62 2.03 19.85
C PHE A 51 -14.75 2.49 18.39
N GLU A 52 -15.39 3.63 18.15
CA GLU A 52 -15.53 4.22 16.81
C GLU A 52 -14.17 4.75 16.33
N VAL A 53 -13.37 5.33 17.23
CA VAL A 53 -12.00 5.75 16.90
C VAL A 53 -11.16 4.56 16.41
N LEU A 54 -11.23 3.44 17.14
CA LEU A 54 -10.53 2.22 16.77
C LEU A 54 -11.06 1.63 15.46
N SER A 55 -12.37 1.63 15.23
CA SER A 55 -12.95 1.07 14.01
C SER A 55 -12.62 1.90 12.77
N PHE A 56 -12.71 3.23 12.84
CA PHE A 56 -12.32 4.12 11.74
C PHE A 56 -10.83 4.04 11.45
N THR A 57 -9.99 3.98 12.49
CA THR A 57 -8.54 3.82 12.32
C THR A 57 -8.23 2.48 11.66
N ALA A 58 -8.84 1.38 12.11
CA ALA A 58 -8.65 0.05 11.53
C ALA A 58 -9.10 -0.02 10.06
N VAL A 59 -10.26 0.57 9.72
CA VAL A 59 -10.75 0.65 8.34
C VAL A 59 -9.81 1.49 7.48
N SER A 60 -9.35 2.63 7.99
CA SER A 60 -8.43 3.50 7.24
C SER A 60 -7.06 2.85 7.03
N MET A 61 -6.55 2.10 8.01
CA MET A 61 -5.37 1.25 7.86
C MET A 61 -5.58 0.16 6.81
N ALA A 62 -6.75 -0.50 6.79
CA ALA A 62 -7.05 -1.53 5.81
C ALA A 62 -7.09 -0.96 4.39
N ILE A 63 -7.75 0.19 4.19
CA ILE A 63 -7.81 0.88 2.90
C ILE A 63 -6.42 1.34 2.48
N GLY A 64 -5.67 1.98 3.39
CA GLY A 64 -4.31 2.43 3.16
C GLY A 64 -3.39 1.27 2.77
N GLY A 65 -3.51 0.14 3.47
CA GLY A 65 -2.76 -1.08 3.16
C GLY A 65 -3.13 -1.69 1.82
N LEU A 66 -4.41 -1.69 1.45
CA LEU A 66 -4.88 -2.22 0.17
C LEU A 66 -4.31 -1.39 -0.99
N ILE A 67 -4.44 -0.07 -0.92
CA ILE A 67 -3.88 0.88 -1.90
C ILE A 67 -2.35 0.76 -1.95
N GLY A 68 -1.71 0.75 -0.78
CA GLY A 68 -0.27 0.60 -0.65
C GLY A 68 0.23 -0.71 -1.28
N SER A 69 -0.52 -1.81 -1.14
CA SER A 69 -0.15 -3.11 -1.73
C SER A 69 -0.13 -3.06 -3.25
N ILE A 70 -1.12 -2.40 -3.86
CA ILE A 70 -1.22 -2.29 -5.32
C ILE A 70 -0.03 -1.46 -5.84
N ILE A 71 0.22 -0.31 -5.21
CA ILE A 71 1.31 0.59 -5.59
C ILE A 71 2.67 -0.10 -5.39
N GLY A 72 2.90 -0.70 -4.23
CA GLY A 72 4.16 -1.39 -3.91
C GLY A 72 4.43 -2.58 -4.83
N GLY A 73 3.40 -3.35 -5.18
CA GLY A 73 3.50 -4.45 -6.14
C GLY A 73 3.87 -3.94 -7.53
N MET A 74 3.20 -2.89 -8.02
CA MET A 74 3.50 -2.25 -9.31
C MET A 74 4.92 -1.68 -9.36
N LEU A 75 5.35 -0.96 -8.32
CA LEU A 75 6.69 -0.38 -8.26
C LEU A 75 7.79 -1.45 -8.30
N ASN A 76 7.57 -2.61 -7.67
CA ASN A 76 8.56 -3.68 -7.67
C ASN A 76 8.65 -4.39 -9.03
N ILE A 77 7.53 -4.49 -9.77
CA ILE A 77 7.55 -4.95 -11.17
C ILE A 77 8.31 -3.94 -12.05
N ILE A 78 8.04 -2.65 -11.88
CA ILE A 78 8.72 -1.57 -12.62
C ILE A 78 10.23 -1.61 -12.34
N ALA A 79 10.63 -1.74 -11.07
CA ALA A 79 12.03 -1.88 -10.69
C ALA A 79 12.71 -3.10 -11.33
N LEU A 80 12.01 -4.23 -11.42
CA LEU A 80 12.52 -5.43 -12.11
C LEU A 80 12.72 -5.18 -13.61
N LEU A 81 11.77 -4.50 -14.27
CA LEU A 81 11.88 -4.15 -15.68
C LEU A 81 13.05 -3.19 -15.92
N LEU A 82 13.16 -2.12 -15.13
CA LEU A 82 14.27 -1.17 -15.19
C LEU A 82 15.62 -1.87 -14.98
N LYS A 83 15.74 -2.74 -13.98
CA LYS A 83 16.96 -3.51 -13.74
C LYS A 83 17.34 -4.37 -14.94
N THR A 84 16.36 -5.05 -15.54
CA THR A 84 16.57 -5.91 -16.71
C THR A 84 17.03 -5.11 -17.92
N THR A 85 16.42 -3.94 -18.16
CA THR A 85 16.79 -3.03 -19.24
C THR A 85 18.21 -2.48 -19.02
N PHE A 86 18.56 -2.07 -17.80
CA PHE A 86 19.91 -1.59 -17.46
C PHE A 86 20.98 -2.66 -17.70
N VAL A 87 20.75 -3.90 -17.26
CA VAL A 87 21.69 -5.01 -17.48
C VAL A 87 21.90 -5.28 -18.97
N LYS A 88 20.84 -5.21 -19.78
CA LYS A 88 20.93 -5.33 -21.25
C LYS A 88 21.73 -4.19 -21.88
N ILE A 89 21.57 -2.96 -21.40
CA ILE A 89 22.30 -1.78 -21.92
C ILE A 89 23.79 -1.86 -21.55
N GLN A 90 24.12 -2.41 -20.37
CA GLN A 90 25.51 -2.56 -19.92
C GLN A 90 26.25 -3.73 -20.60
N GLY A 91 25.60 -4.50 -21.48
CA GLY A 91 26.25 -5.58 -22.24
C GLY A 91 26.72 -6.77 -21.38
N ILE A 92 26.28 -6.85 -20.12
CA ILE A 92 26.55 -7.97 -19.22
C ILE A 92 25.56 -9.07 -19.60
N SER A 93 25.90 -9.82 -20.65
CA SER A 93 25.14 -10.99 -21.12
C SER A 93 25.46 -12.24 -20.31
#